data_AF-A0A6J0D7N3-F1
#
_entry.id   AF-A0A6J0D7N3-F1
#
_cell.length_a   1.000
_cell.length_b   1.000
_cell.length_c   1.000
_cell.angle_alpha   90.00
_cell.angle_beta   90.00
_cell.angle_gamma   90.00
#
_symmetry.space_group_name_H-M   'P 1'
#
loop_
_entity.id
_entity.type
_entity.pdbx_description
1 polymer ?
#
loop_
_entity_poly.entity_id
_entity_poly.type
_entity_poly.pdbx_seq_one_letter_code
_entity_poly.pdbx_strand_id
1 'polypeptide(L)'
;MPLSGKWEFVSAFRQAPRQQNALATVNAGMRVVFNEDTGTLADFRILYGGVGATTVSANKSCRRLIGRCWDEGMLNEACQLVLEEVSLPASVPGGMVDYCRTLTISFLFKFYLEVLKQLKMRDPRGYPDISKKLLHVLEDFPLTVPQGMQSFKGVDLRQPLQDPVGRPIMHQSGIKHATGEAVFCDDMSALAGELFLAVVTSSRPHARIISLDASEALASPGVVDVITAQDVPGDNGREEESLYAQDEVICVGQIVCAVAADTYAHAKQATKKVKIVYEDVEPVIVTVQDALQYESFIGPEKELERGNVQSAFQCVDQVLEGEVHFGGQEHFYMETQSVRVVPKAEDKAMDVYVSSQDAAFAQEMVACTLGIPKNRINCHVKRVGGAFGGKASKPGLLAAMVAVAVHKTGCPIRFILERGDDMLITGGRHPLLGKYKTLAKQNTNSPGLLTEASALPV
;
A
#
# COMPACT_ATOMS: atom_id res chain seq x y z
N MET A 1 21.19 8.33 -30.40
CA MET A 1 20.77 9.67 -29.96
C MET A 1 21.71 10.69 -30.60
N PRO A 2 21.22 11.73 -31.29
CA PRO A 2 22.08 12.76 -31.87
C PRO A 2 22.74 13.60 -30.76
N LEU A 3 23.88 14.20 -31.08
CA LEU A 3 24.54 15.19 -30.21
C LEU A 3 23.77 16.51 -30.28
N SER A 4 23.67 17.20 -29.15
CA SER A 4 23.06 18.54 -29.09
C SER A 4 23.91 19.57 -29.84
N GLY A 5 23.27 20.42 -30.63
CA GLY A 5 23.88 21.56 -31.27
C GLY A 5 24.39 22.61 -30.26
N LYS A 6 25.14 23.60 -30.76
CA LYS A 6 25.78 24.63 -29.92
C LYS A 6 24.75 25.34 -29.03
N TRP A 7 23.67 25.87 -29.59
CA TRP A 7 22.61 26.61 -28.88
C TRP A 7 21.34 25.79 -28.64
N GLU A 8 21.53 24.49 -28.45
CA GLU A 8 20.47 23.54 -28.14
C GLU A 8 20.62 23.03 -26.71
N PHE A 9 19.53 23.06 -25.96
CA PHE A 9 19.49 22.65 -24.56
C PHE A 9 18.37 21.65 -24.35
N VAL A 10 18.66 20.59 -23.59
CA VAL A 10 17.73 19.51 -23.28
C VAL A 10 17.80 19.22 -21.78
N SER A 11 16.65 19.07 -21.13
CA SER A 11 16.56 18.61 -19.75
C SER A 11 15.40 17.63 -19.56
N ALA A 12 15.50 16.82 -18.51
CA ALA A 12 14.46 15.88 -18.12
C ALA A 12 14.10 16.08 -16.64
N PHE A 13 12.82 15.92 -16.33
CA PHE A 13 12.29 16.09 -14.97
C PHE A 13 11.41 14.90 -14.62
N ARG A 14 11.40 14.56 -13.33
CA ARG A 14 10.58 13.47 -12.81
C ARG A 14 10.20 13.74 -11.37
N GLN A 15 8.91 13.56 -11.06
CA GLN A 15 8.38 13.54 -9.71
C GLN A 15 7.73 12.19 -9.45
N ALA A 16 7.95 11.64 -8.25
CA ALA A 16 7.40 10.37 -7.83
C ALA A 16 7.25 10.35 -6.29
N PRO A 17 6.47 9.40 -5.72
CA PRO A 17 6.33 9.27 -4.27
C PRO A 17 7.64 9.02 -3.53
N ARG A 18 8.66 8.50 -4.22
CA ARG A 18 10.03 8.33 -3.72
C ARG A 18 11.04 8.53 -4.85
N GLN A 19 12.28 8.88 -4.48
CA GLN A 19 13.33 9.29 -5.42
C GLN A 19 13.64 8.20 -6.45
N GLN A 20 13.79 6.95 -6.01
CA GLN A 20 14.13 5.80 -6.86
C GLN A 20 13.12 4.66 -6.74
N ASN A 21 13.15 3.75 -7.72
CA ASN A 21 12.33 2.54 -7.77
C ASN A 21 10.82 2.81 -7.57
N ALA A 22 10.30 3.83 -8.25
CA ALA A 22 8.88 4.16 -8.25
C ALA A 22 8.45 4.60 -9.65
N LEU A 23 7.18 4.43 -9.97
CA LEU A 23 6.62 5.06 -11.16
C LEU A 23 6.55 6.57 -10.97
N ALA A 24 6.71 7.31 -12.06
CA ALA A 24 6.57 8.76 -12.02
C ALA A 24 5.10 9.15 -11.87
N THR A 25 4.81 10.10 -10.99
CA THR A 25 3.51 10.81 -10.97
C THR A 25 3.41 11.66 -12.23
N VAL A 26 4.42 12.50 -12.48
CA VAL A 26 4.61 13.23 -13.74
C VAL A 26 6.10 13.19 -14.09
N ASN A 27 6.40 13.05 -15.37
CA ASN A 27 7.74 13.27 -15.90
C ASN A 27 7.66 14.17 -17.14
N ALA A 28 8.79 14.81 -17.48
CA ALA A 28 8.88 15.69 -18.63
C ALA A 28 10.23 15.56 -19.32
N GLY A 29 10.23 15.70 -20.64
CA GLY A 29 11.41 15.93 -21.45
C GLY A 29 11.23 17.24 -22.22
N MET A 30 12.18 18.15 -22.10
CA MET A 30 12.09 19.50 -22.67
C MET A 30 13.34 19.80 -23.49
N ARG A 31 13.15 20.46 -24.63
CA ARG A 31 14.24 20.87 -25.53
C ARG A 31 13.97 22.22 -26.13
N VAL A 32 14.99 23.06 -26.17
CA VAL A 32 14.95 24.38 -26.80
C VAL A 32 16.19 24.62 -27.68
N VAL A 33 16.00 25.33 -28.80
CA VAL A 33 17.05 25.78 -29.71
C VAL A 33 16.91 27.28 -29.91
N PHE A 34 18.04 28.00 -29.85
CA PHE A 34 18.09 29.45 -30.10
C PHE A 34 18.75 29.78 -31.43
N ASN A 35 18.29 30.87 -32.06
CA ASN A 35 18.96 31.49 -33.20
C ASN A 35 20.24 32.19 -32.71
N GLU A 36 21.37 31.95 -33.37
CA GLU A 36 22.66 32.52 -32.94
C GLU A 36 22.69 34.06 -33.00
N ASP A 37 22.05 34.65 -34.02
CA ASP A 37 22.11 36.08 -34.28
C ASP A 37 21.16 36.90 -33.39
N THR A 38 19.99 36.35 -33.06
CA THR A 38 18.91 37.09 -32.40
C THR A 38 18.69 36.68 -30.95
N GLY A 39 19.22 35.53 -30.52
CA GLY A 39 18.95 34.96 -29.20
C GLY A 39 17.48 34.55 -28.97
N THR A 40 16.67 34.53 -30.03
CA THR A 40 15.25 34.14 -29.98
C THR A 40 15.05 32.65 -30.21
N LEU A 41 13.90 32.14 -29.80
CA LEU A 41 13.52 30.74 -29.96
C LEU A 41 13.44 30.33 -31.44
N ALA A 42 14.30 29.42 -31.86
CA ALA A 42 14.28 28.79 -33.18
C ALA A 42 13.42 27.51 -33.20
N ASP A 43 13.52 26.71 -32.13
CA ASP A 43 12.66 25.54 -31.94
C ASP A 43 12.44 25.28 -30.44
N PHE A 44 11.26 24.77 -30.11
CA PHE A 44 10.88 24.45 -28.74
C PHE A 44 10.00 23.20 -28.71
N ARG A 45 10.30 22.27 -27.80
CA ARG A 45 9.56 21.01 -27.65
C ARG A 45 9.42 20.65 -26.18
N ILE A 46 8.20 20.32 -25.77
CA ILE A 46 7.88 19.80 -24.45
C ILE A 46 7.08 18.50 -24.62
N LEU A 47 7.49 17.47 -23.89
CA LEU A 47 6.86 16.16 -23.78
C LEU A 47 6.59 15.88 -22.31
N TYR A 48 5.38 15.43 -21.97
CA TYR A 48 5.00 15.03 -20.62
C TYR A 48 4.51 13.58 -20.60
N GLY A 49 4.82 12.86 -19.52
CA GLY A 49 4.21 11.58 -19.18
C GLY A 49 3.55 11.64 -17.80
N GLY A 50 2.60 10.74 -17.56
CA GLY A 50 1.76 10.76 -16.35
C GLY A 50 0.60 11.76 -16.40
N VAL A 51 0.41 12.44 -17.53
CA VAL A 51 -0.68 13.43 -17.74
C VAL A 51 -1.66 13.03 -18.84
N GLY A 52 -1.71 11.73 -19.16
CA GLY A 52 -2.56 11.15 -20.20
C GLY A 52 -2.32 9.65 -20.32
N ALA A 53 -3.11 8.96 -21.15
CA ALA A 53 -2.95 7.53 -21.39
C ALA A 53 -1.60 7.17 -22.04
N THR A 54 -1.01 8.13 -22.77
CA THR A 54 0.30 8.03 -23.40
C THR A 54 1.10 9.30 -23.14
N THR A 55 2.36 9.33 -23.57
CA THR A 55 3.14 10.58 -23.61
C THR A 55 2.43 11.63 -24.46
N VAL A 56 2.28 12.84 -23.92
CA VAL A 56 1.62 13.98 -24.55
C VAL A 56 2.66 15.02 -24.92
N SER A 57 2.47 15.70 -26.06
CA SER A 57 3.31 16.83 -26.47
C SER A 57 2.54 18.13 -26.43
N ALA A 58 3.11 19.17 -25.80
CA ALA A 58 2.55 20.54 -25.82
C ALA A 58 2.96 21.28 -27.11
N ASN A 59 2.69 20.65 -28.26
CA ASN A 59 3.20 21.08 -29.56
C ASN A 59 2.57 22.40 -30.01
N LYS A 60 1.27 22.61 -29.77
CA LYS A 60 0.59 23.86 -30.14
C LYS A 60 1.15 25.02 -29.33
N SER A 61 1.35 24.83 -28.02
CA SER A 61 1.96 25.80 -27.11
C SER A 61 3.36 26.15 -27.59
N CYS A 62 4.21 25.15 -27.83
CA CYS A 62 5.59 25.37 -28.25
C CYS A 62 5.69 26.14 -29.58
N ARG A 63 4.82 25.83 -30.57
CA ARG A 63 4.80 26.52 -31.86
C ARG A 63 4.47 28.00 -31.76
N ARG A 64 3.59 28.39 -30.83
CA ARG A 64 3.22 29.79 -30.60
C ARG A 64 4.34 30.63 -30.00
N LEU A 65 5.29 29.98 -29.32
CA LEU A 65 6.41 30.63 -28.63
C LEU A 65 7.65 30.82 -29.52
N ILE A 66 7.67 30.24 -30.73
CA ILE A 66 8.78 30.41 -31.67
C ILE A 66 8.95 31.90 -32.01
N GLY A 67 10.19 32.37 -31.99
CA GLY A 67 10.56 33.77 -32.20
C GLY A 67 10.51 34.65 -30.95
N ARG A 68 10.00 34.17 -29.81
CA ARG A 68 10.06 34.90 -28.52
C ARG A 68 11.47 34.91 -27.93
N CYS A 69 11.74 35.88 -27.06
CA CYS A 69 12.93 35.92 -26.20
C CYS A 69 12.76 35.01 -24.98
N TRP A 70 13.87 34.55 -24.39
CA TRP A 70 13.84 33.73 -23.17
C TRP A 70 13.74 34.58 -21.90
N ASP A 71 12.57 35.17 -21.66
CA ASP A 71 12.29 36.08 -20.55
C ASP A 71 11.07 35.64 -19.71
N GLU A 72 10.77 36.39 -18.64
CA GLU A 72 9.63 36.13 -17.75
C GLU A 72 8.27 36.26 -18.48
N GLY A 73 8.19 37.11 -19.50
CA GLY A 73 7.00 37.25 -20.33
C GLY A 73 6.70 35.96 -21.10
N MET A 74 7.72 35.40 -21.75
CA MET A 74 7.65 34.12 -22.45
C MET A 74 7.29 32.98 -21.50
N LEU A 75 7.90 32.92 -20.31
CA LEU A 75 7.57 31.92 -19.30
C LEU A 75 6.09 31.99 -18.89
N ASN A 76 5.58 33.17 -18.58
CA ASN A 76 4.18 33.34 -18.16
C ASN A 76 3.20 32.92 -19.27
N GLU A 77 3.46 33.32 -20.51
CA GLU A 77 2.67 32.90 -21.67
C GLU A 77 2.75 31.38 -21.87
N ALA A 78 3.95 30.79 -21.76
CA ALA A 78 4.16 29.35 -21.90
C ALA A 78 3.39 28.55 -20.84
N CYS A 79 3.39 28.99 -19.58
CA CYS A 79 2.62 28.35 -18.51
C CYS A 79 1.12 28.34 -18.81
N GLN A 80 0.56 29.45 -19.29
CA GLN A 80 -0.86 29.53 -19.65
C GLN A 80 -1.20 28.59 -20.81
N LEU A 81 -0.41 28.65 -21.90
CA LEU A 81 -0.62 27.80 -23.08
C LEU A 81 -0.53 26.30 -22.73
N VAL A 82 0.47 25.91 -21.93
CA VAL A 82 0.65 24.52 -21.52
C VAL A 82 -0.53 24.03 -20.66
N LEU A 83 -1.05 24.86 -19.74
CA LEU A 83 -2.20 24.49 -18.91
C LEU A 83 -3.51 24.35 -19.70
N GLU A 84 -3.65 25.10 -20.80
CA GLU A 84 -4.76 25.00 -21.74
C GLU A 84 -4.65 23.75 -22.64
N GLU A 85 -3.46 23.45 -23.14
CA GLU A 85 -3.23 22.30 -24.06
C GLU A 85 -3.16 20.96 -23.31
N VAL A 86 -2.48 20.92 -22.17
CA VAL A 86 -2.31 19.72 -21.33
C VAL A 86 -3.41 19.69 -20.27
N SER A 87 -4.62 19.34 -20.72
CA SER A 87 -5.80 19.20 -19.87
C SER A 87 -5.91 17.79 -19.28
N LEU A 88 -6.22 17.72 -17.98
CA LEU A 88 -6.47 16.48 -17.24
C LEU A 88 -7.93 16.44 -16.80
N PRO A 89 -8.73 15.44 -17.23
CA PRO A 89 -10.09 15.31 -16.73
C PRO A 89 -10.08 14.95 -15.25
N ALA A 90 -11.13 15.37 -14.52
CA ALA A 90 -11.28 15.05 -13.09
C ALA A 90 -11.26 13.54 -12.78
N SER A 91 -11.67 12.72 -13.76
CA SER A 91 -11.73 11.27 -13.69
C SER A 91 -10.47 10.54 -14.18
N VAL A 92 -9.32 11.23 -14.30
CA VAL A 92 -8.09 10.60 -14.78
C VAL A 92 -7.65 9.45 -13.86
N PRO A 93 -7.28 8.28 -14.42
CA PRO A 93 -6.66 7.21 -13.64
C PRO A 93 -5.41 7.71 -12.90
N GLY A 94 -5.31 7.38 -11.60
CA GLY A 94 -4.22 7.85 -10.72
C GLY A 94 -4.53 9.12 -9.92
N GLY A 95 -5.61 9.85 -10.25
CA GLY A 95 -6.07 11.00 -9.47
C GLY A 95 -5.06 12.16 -9.40
N MET A 96 -5.06 12.88 -8.26
CA MET A 96 -4.13 13.98 -7.96
C MET A 96 -4.08 15.08 -9.04
N VAL A 97 -5.22 15.39 -9.67
CA VAL A 97 -5.30 16.25 -10.86
C VAL A 97 -4.61 17.60 -10.66
N ASP A 98 -4.93 18.32 -9.59
CA ASP A 98 -4.35 19.64 -9.32
C ASP A 98 -2.84 19.59 -9.08
N TYR A 99 -2.36 18.53 -8.40
CA TYR A 99 -0.94 18.31 -8.18
C TYR A 99 -0.22 18.01 -9.49
N CYS A 100 -0.75 17.12 -10.33
CA CYS A 100 -0.21 16.80 -11.64
C CYS A 100 -0.17 18.04 -12.56
N ARG A 101 -1.25 18.84 -12.58
CA ARG A 101 -1.30 20.12 -13.31
C ARG A 101 -0.21 21.07 -12.84
N THR A 102 -0.04 21.22 -11.53
CA THR A 102 0.99 22.08 -10.94
C THR A 102 2.40 21.60 -11.29
N LEU A 103 2.66 20.29 -11.34
CA LEU A 103 3.95 19.74 -11.74
C LEU A 103 4.32 20.08 -13.18
N THR A 104 3.36 20.13 -14.11
CA THR A 104 3.66 20.46 -15.52
C THR A 104 4.30 21.84 -15.66
N ILE A 105 3.73 22.85 -15.00
CA ILE A 105 4.26 24.23 -14.98
C ILE A 105 5.50 24.35 -14.10
N SER A 106 5.59 23.56 -13.03
CA SER A 106 6.77 23.57 -12.14
C SER A 106 8.02 23.04 -12.87
N PHE A 107 7.88 21.98 -13.68
CA PHE A 107 8.97 21.50 -14.53
C PHE A 107 9.34 22.49 -15.64
N LEU A 108 8.35 23.17 -16.22
CA LEU A 108 8.62 24.24 -17.19
C LEU A 108 9.40 25.39 -16.56
N PHE A 109 9.04 25.78 -15.33
CA PHE A 109 9.76 26.78 -14.57
C PHE A 109 11.21 26.34 -14.25
N LYS A 110 11.41 25.09 -13.81
CA LYS A 110 12.76 24.54 -13.61
C LYS A 110 13.57 24.59 -14.91
N PHE A 111 12.99 24.15 -16.03
CA PHE A 111 13.63 24.20 -17.34
C PHE A 111 14.01 25.62 -17.76
N TYR A 112 13.11 26.58 -17.55
CA TYR A 112 13.37 27.99 -17.80
C TYR A 112 14.62 28.48 -17.06
N LEU A 113 14.71 28.18 -15.75
CA LEU A 113 15.85 28.57 -14.92
C LEU A 113 17.15 27.85 -15.33
N GLU A 114 17.10 26.55 -15.67
CA GLU A 114 18.27 25.80 -16.14
C GLU A 114 18.84 26.39 -17.42
N VAL A 115 17.98 26.68 -18.39
CA VAL A 115 18.38 27.28 -19.66
C VAL A 115 18.89 28.70 -19.45
N LEU A 116 18.21 29.52 -18.64
CA LEU A 116 18.65 30.88 -18.34
C LEU A 116 20.03 30.89 -17.67
N LYS A 117 20.31 29.95 -16.77
CA LYS A 117 21.64 29.79 -16.15
C LYS A 117 22.70 29.46 -17.20
N GLN A 118 22.40 28.56 -18.13
CA GLN A 118 23.32 28.19 -19.21
C GLN A 118 23.55 29.32 -20.21
N LEU A 119 22.51 30.07 -20.56
CA LEU A 119 22.60 31.26 -21.41
C LEU A 119 23.46 32.34 -20.74
N LYS A 120 23.22 32.63 -19.46
CA LYS A 120 24.03 33.58 -18.68
C LYS A 120 25.51 33.19 -18.58
N MET A 121 25.80 31.89 -18.42
CA MET A 121 27.19 31.40 -18.41
C MET A 121 27.89 31.60 -19.75
N ARG A 122 27.15 31.61 -20.87
CA ARG A 122 27.70 31.75 -22.23
C ARG A 122 27.78 33.21 -22.68
N ASP A 123 26.76 34.00 -22.38
CA ASP A 123 26.74 35.44 -22.60
C ASP A 123 26.34 36.18 -21.31
N PRO A 124 27.35 36.54 -20.48
CA PRO A 124 27.11 37.24 -19.23
C PRO A 124 26.53 38.65 -19.39
N ARG A 125 26.62 39.26 -20.57
CA ARG A 125 26.13 40.63 -20.84
C ARG A 125 24.72 40.64 -21.43
N GLY A 126 24.35 39.61 -22.18
CA GLY A 126 23.03 39.52 -22.83
C GLY A 126 21.89 39.05 -21.92
N TYR A 127 22.19 38.37 -20.80
CA TYR A 127 21.16 37.79 -19.93
C TYR A 127 21.20 38.35 -18.50
N PRO A 128 20.03 38.50 -17.84
CA PRO A 128 19.95 39.01 -16.48
C PRO A 128 20.55 38.04 -15.46
N ASP A 129 20.96 38.57 -14.30
CA ASP A 129 21.41 37.74 -13.19
C ASP A 129 20.23 36.99 -12.55
N ILE A 130 20.45 35.72 -12.24
CA ILE A 130 19.46 34.89 -11.53
C ILE A 130 19.61 35.14 -10.04
N SER A 131 18.50 35.45 -9.36
CA SER A 131 18.49 35.60 -7.90
C SER A 131 19.02 34.35 -7.21
N LYS A 132 19.85 34.53 -6.18
CA LYS A 132 20.41 33.43 -5.37
C LYS A 132 19.32 32.50 -4.81
N LYS A 133 18.15 33.05 -4.46
CA LYS A 133 17.00 32.27 -3.97
C LYS A 133 16.48 31.28 -5.01
N LEU A 134 16.53 31.64 -6.30
CA LEU A 134 16.05 30.80 -7.40
C LEU A 134 17.09 29.77 -7.85
N LEU A 135 18.38 30.02 -7.62
CA LEU A 135 19.43 29.06 -7.95
C LEU A 135 19.30 27.74 -7.18
N HIS A 136 18.79 27.78 -5.94
CA HIS A 136 18.54 26.58 -5.14
C HIS A 136 17.51 25.63 -5.77
N VAL A 137 16.60 26.12 -6.62
CA VAL A 137 15.62 25.28 -7.32
C VAL A 137 16.29 24.29 -8.28
N LEU A 138 17.48 24.66 -8.78
CA LEU A 138 18.27 23.87 -9.72
C LEU A 138 19.21 22.87 -9.04
N GLU A 139 19.27 22.88 -7.72
CA GLU A 139 20.04 21.89 -6.97
C GLU A 139 19.25 20.58 -6.94
N ASP A 140 19.90 19.49 -7.35
CA ASP A 140 19.35 18.16 -7.18
C ASP A 140 19.40 17.76 -5.71
N PHE A 141 18.38 17.02 -5.25
CA PHE A 141 18.41 16.44 -3.93
C PHE A 141 19.23 15.14 -3.96
N PRO A 142 20.43 15.09 -3.34
CA PRO A 142 21.29 13.92 -3.43
C PRO A 142 20.74 12.77 -2.58
N LEU A 143 20.90 11.55 -3.08
CA LEU A 143 20.74 10.36 -2.27
C LEU A 143 21.96 10.20 -1.37
N THR A 144 21.75 10.25 -0.06
CA THR A 144 22.80 10.02 0.92
C THR A 144 22.66 8.63 1.52
N VAL A 145 23.78 7.94 1.65
CA VAL A 145 23.84 6.70 2.43
C VAL A 145 23.62 7.10 3.90
N PRO A 146 22.66 6.49 4.61
CA PRO A 146 22.38 6.86 6.00
C PRO A 146 23.62 6.59 6.86
N GLN A 147 24.01 7.59 7.65
CA GLN A 147 25.03 7.48 8.67
C GLN A 147 24.37 7.73 10.03
N GLY A 148 24.74 6.93 11.04
CA GLY A 148 24.14 7.03 12.36
C GLY A 148 25.10 6.59 13.45
N MET A 149 24.98 7.22 14.62
CA MET A 149 25.68 6.85 15.84
C MET A 149 24.70 6.16 16.79
N GLN A 150 25.02 4.95 17.24
CA GLN A 150 24.24 4.25 18.24
C GLN A 150 24.94 4.37 19.61
N SER A 151 24.21 4.81 20.62
CA SER A 151 24.70 4.90 22.00
C SER A 151 23.74 4.12 22.92
N PHE A 152 24.30 3.27 23.77
CA PHE A 152 23.55 2.50 24.75
C PHE A 152 24.37 2.35 26.03
N LYS A 153 23.70 2.10 27.15
CA LYS A 153 24.35 1.88 28.45
C LYS A 153 25.06 0.53 28.45
N GLY A 154 26.35 0.51 28.76
CA GLY A 154 27.09 -0.73 28.99
C GLY A 154 26.59 -1.48 30.23
N VAL A 155 26.88 -2.79 30.28
CA VAL A 155 26.55 -3.63 31.43
C VAL A 155 27.48 -3.38 32.63
N ASP A 156 27.10 -3.83 33.83
CA ASP A 156 27.96 -3.75 35.03
C ASP A 156 29.27 -4.52 34.79
N LEU A 157 30.41 -3.94 35.20
CA LEU A 157 31.75 -4.54 35.05
C LEU A 157 31.89 -5.89 35.78
N ARG A 158 31.06 -6.15 36.79
CA ARG A 158 31.04 -7.41 37.55
C ARG A 158 30.16 -8.47 36.91
N GLN A 159 29.38 -8.13 35.87
CA GLN A 159 28.52 -9.10 35.21
C GLN A 159 29.39 -10.17 34.51
N PRO A 160 29.19 -11.46 34.80
CA PRO A 160 29.93 -12.55 34.14
C PRO A 160 29.78 -12.51 32.62
N LEU A 161 30.80 -12.95 31.88
CA LEU A 161 30.76 -12.99 30.41
C LEU A 161 29.66 -13.90 29.86
N GLN A 162 29.33 -14.97 30.59
CA GLN A 162 28.30 -15.94 30.21
C GLN A 162 26.86 -15.47 30.48
N ASP A 163 26.68 -14.38 31.24
CA ASP A 163 25.37 -13.76 31.43
C ASP A 163 25.10 -12.81 30.25
N PRO A 164 24.14 -13.14 29.35
CA PRO A 164 23.89 -12.38 28.13
C PRO A 164 23.00 -11.15 28.35
N VAL A 165 22.38 -10.99 29.53
CA VAL A 165 21.36 -9.97 29.75
C VAL A 165 21.96 -8.57 29.61
N GLY A 166 21.40 -7.74 28.73
CA GLY A 166 21.89 -6.38 28.46
C GLY A 166 23.10 -6.30 27.51
N ARG A 167 23.64 -7.44 27.05
CA ARG A 167 24.72 -7.47 26.06
C ARG A 167 24.15 -7.40 24.64
N PRO A 168 24.87 -6.79 23.67
CA PRO A 168 24.43 -6.69 22.28
C PRO A 168 24.65 -8.02 21.53
N ILE A 169 23.98 -9.07 21.97
CA ILE A 169 24.09 -10.40 21.35
C ILE A 169 23.40 -10.37 19.99
N MET A 170 24.12 -10.80 18.96
CA MET A 170 23.57 -10.95 17.61
C MET A 170 22.37 -11.90 17.62
N HIS A 171 21.39 -11.62 16.76
CA HIS A 171 20.26 -12.52 16.53
C HIS A 171 20.74 -13.95 16.24
N GLN A 172 20.19 -14.94 16.96
CA GLN A 172 20.69 -16.33 16.90
C GLN A 172 20.55 -17.00 15.52
N SER A 173 19.58 -16.57 14.70
CA SER A 173 19.48 -16.98 13.29
C SER A 173 20.10 -15.99 12.30
N GLY A 174 20.83 -14.97 12.77
CA GLY A 174 21.37 -13.89 11.92
C GLY A 174 22.22 -14.39 10.76
N ILE A 175 23.14 -15.32 11.02
CA ILE A 175 23.96 -15.96 9.96
C ILE A 175 23.07 -16.73 8.99
N LYS A 176 22.11 -17.51 9.49
CA LYS A 176 21.19 -18.31 8.65
C LYS A 176 20.32 -17.44 7.74
N HIS A 177 19.97 -16.22 8.18
CA HIS A 177 19.26 -15.27 7.34
C HIS A 177 20.17 -14.78 6.20
N ALA A 178 21.45 -14.53 6.49
CA ALA A 178 22.42 -14.06 5.50
C ALA A 178 22.84 -15.13 4.49
N THR A 179 22.78 -16.42 4.86
CA THR A 179 23.16 -17.54 3.98
C THR A 179 21.98 -18.20 3.26
N GLY A 180 20.74 -17.83 3.60
CA GLY A 180 19.54 -18.47 3.04
C GLY A 180 19.19 -19.83 3.66
N GLU A 181 19.86 -20.25 4.73
CA GLU A 181 19.59 -21.53 5.42
C GLU A 181 18.38 -21.48 6.37
N ALA A 182 17.86 -20.29 6.65
CA ALA A 182 16.72 -20.10 7.53
C ALA A 182 15.40 -20.47 6.85
N VAL A 183 14.96 -21.73 6.98
CA VAL A 183 13.68 -22.23 6.46
C VAL A 183 12.46 -21.47 7.02
N PHE A 184 11.74 -20.72 6.17
CA PHE A 184 10.41 -20.15 6.39
C PHE A 184 9.31 -21.14 5.96
N CYS A 185 8.03 -20.73 5.98
CA CYS A 185 6.92 -21.64 5.72
C CYS A 185 6.97 -22.23 4.30
N ASP A 186 7.15 -21.39 3.28
CA ASP A 186 7.19 -21.84 1.88
C ASP A 186 8.53 -22.54 1.51
N ASP A 187 9.60 -22.32 2.28
CA ASP A 187 10.89 -22.96 2.04
C ASP A 187 10.87 -24.47 2.36
N MET A 188 9.83 -24.96 3.04
CA MET A 188 9.72 -26.38 3.35
C MET A 188 9.56 -27.20 2.07
N SER A 189 10.32 -28.29 1.96
CA SER A 189 10.28 -29.17 0.80
C SER A 189 8.87 -29.68 0.52
N ALA A 190 8.54 -29.78 -0.77
CA ALA A 190 7.25 -30.30 -1.21
C ALA A 190 7.09 -31.78 -0.81
N LEU A 191 5.88 -32.15 -0.41
CA LEU A 191 5.49 -33.53 -0.13
C LEU A 191 4.93 -34.19 -1.39
N ALA A 192 5.02 -35.51 -1.47
CA ALA A 192 4.38 -36.26 -2.55
C ALA A 192 2.85 -36.05 -2.50
N GLY A 193 2.27 -35.64 -3.62
CA GLY A 193 0.84 -35.34 -3.72
C GLY A 193 0.41 -34.05 -3.02
N GLU A 194 1.34 -33.17 -2.63
CA GLU A 194 0.99 -31.83 -2.12
C GLU A 194 0.32 -31.00 -3.21
N LEU A 195 -0.85 -30.44 -2.90
CA LEU A 195 -1.58 -29.53 -3.78
C LEU A 195 -1.33 -28.07 -3.38
N PHE A 196 -1.63 -27.18 -4.30
CA PHE A 196 -1.54 -25.74 -4.13
C PHE A 196 -2.92 -25.12 -4.21
N LEU A 197 -3.18 -24.18 -3.32
CA LEU A 197 -4.45 -23.49 -3.22
C LEU A 197 -4.33 -22.07 -3.78
N ALA A 198 -5.31 -21.65 -4.57
CA ALA A 198 -5.51 -20.26 -4.99
C ALA A 198 -6.96 -19.84 -4.72
N VAL A 199 -7.19 -18.58 -4.36
CA VAL A 199 -8.53 -18.09 -3.96
C VAL A 199 -9.18 -17.25 -5.06
N VAL A 200 -10.51 -17.27 -5.08
CA VAL A 200 -11.35 -16.31 -5.80
C VAL A 200 -11.97 -15.38 -4.76
N THR A 201 -11.75 -14.08 -4.92
CA THR A 201 -12.24 -13.05 -4.01
C THR A 201 -13.37 -12.25 -4.64
N SER A 202 -14.17 -11.61 -3.78
CA SER A 202 -15.22 -10.70 -4.21
C SER A 202 -14.64 -9.54 -5.02
N SER A 203 -15.26 -9.24 -6.15
CA SER A 203 -15.03 -8.02 -6.93
C SER A 203 -16.01 -6.89 -6.59
N ARG A 204 -16.91 -7.10 -5.61
CA ARG A 204 -17.95 -6.15 -5.21
C ARG A 204 -17.81 -5.76 -3.73
N PRO A 205 -18.05 -4.48 -3.37
CA PRO A 205 -17.93 -4.03 -1.99
C PRO A 205 -19.07 -4.53 -1.11
N HIS A 206 -20.29 -4.66 -1.65
CA HIS A 206 -21.45 -5.18 -0.94
C HIS A 206 -22.45 -5.72 -1.97
N ALA A 207 -22.66 -7.04 -1.98
CA ALA A 207 -23.52 -7.67 -2.98
C ALA A 207 -23.99 -9.07 -2.57
N ARG A 208 -25.17 -9.48 -3.03
CA ARG A 208 -25.65 -10.86 -2.92
C ARG A 208 -25.00 -11.73 -4.00
N ILE A 209 -24.62 -12.95 -3.63
CA ILE A 209 -24.14 -13.97 -4.57
C ILE A 209 -25.36 -14.68 -5.15
N ILE A 210 -25.68 -14.38 -6.41
CA ILE A 210 -26.82 -15.01 -7.10
C ILE A 210 -26.48 -16.41 -7.57
N SER A 211 -25.27 -16.59 -8.09
CA SER A 211 -24.78 -17.91 -8.52
C SER A 211 -23.25 -17.95 -8.57
N LEU A 212 -22.71 -19.13 -8.29
CA LEU A 212 -21.30 -19.46 -8.45
C LEU A 212 -21.19 -20.70 -9.37
N ASP A 213 -20.59 -20.52 -10.55
CA ASP A 213 -20.30 -21.60 -11.49
C ASP A 213 -18.78 -21.84 -11.56
N ALA A 214 -18.36 -23.01 -11.08
CA ALA A 214 -16.97 -23.45 -11.10
C ALA A 214 -16.71 -24.60 -12.09
N SER A 215 -17.68 -24.93 -12.96
CA SER A 215 -17.57 -26.07 -13.88
C SER A 215 -16.36 -25.98 -14.83
N GLU A 216 -16.07 -24.79 -15.36
CA GLU A 216 -14.93 -24.56 -16.24
C GLU A 216 -13.59 -24.60 -15.48
N ALA A 217 -13.58 -24.19 -14.22
CA ALA A 217 -12.41 -24.31 -13.34
C ALA A 217 -12.13 -25.78 -13.02
N LEU A 218 -13.15 -26.57 -12.64
CA LEU A 218 -13.03 -28.01 -12.37
C LEU A 218 -12.55 -28.81 -13.58
N ALA A 219 -12.93 -28.42 -14.79
CA ALA A 219 -12.47 -29.05 -16.03
C ALA A 219 -11.04 -28.64 -16.44
N SER A 220 -10.39 -27.73 -15.71
CA SER A 220 -9.06 -27.23 -16.07
C SER A 220 -7.94 -28.22 -15.72
N PRO A 221 -6.83 -28.23 -16.47
CA PRO A 221 -5.71 -29.13 -16.21
C PRO A 221 -5.18 -29.01 -14.77
N GLY A 222 -4.93 -30.15 -14.15
CA GLY A 222 -4.32 -30.24 -12.81
C GLY A 222 -5.22 -29.83 -11.64
N VAL A 223 -6.43 -29.31 -11.91
CA VAL A 223 -7.39 -28.98 -10.85
C VAL A 223 -7.94 -30.27 -10.24
N VAL A 224 -7.89 -30.33 -8.91
CA VAL A 224 -8.39 -31.45 -8.13
C VAL A 224 -9.79 -31.13 -7.61
N ASP A 225 -9.99 -29.94 -7.07
CA ASP A 225 -11.27 -29.56 -6.48
C ASP A 225 -11.44 -28.02 -6.38
N VAL A 226 -12.68 -27.59 -6.22
CA VAL A 226 -13.07 -26.23 -5.86
C VAL A 226 -13.82 -26.27 -4.53
N ILE A 227 -13.36 -25.48 -3.57
CA ILE A 227 -13.82 -25.46 -2.19
C ILE A 227 -14.64 -24.21 -1.94
N THR A 228 -15.84 -24.38 -1.38
CA THR A 228 -16.81 -23.32 -1.09
C THR A 228 -17.29 -23.40 0.36
N ALA A 229 -18.14 -22.45 0.78
CA ALA A 229 -18.77 -22.49 2.10
C ALA A 229 -19.54 -23.79 2.39
N GLN A 230 -20.07 -24.48 1.37
CA GLN A 230 -20.80 -25.74 1.52
C GLN A 230 -19.90 -26.91 1.93
N ASP A 231 -18.59 -26.80 1.71
CA ASP A 231 -17.62 -27.85 2.04
C ASP A 231 -17.13 -27.76 3.49
N VAL A 232 -17.54 -26.73 4.24
CA VAL A 232 -17.12 -26.52 5.63
C VAL A 232 -17.88 -27.48 6.57
N PRO A 233 -17.20 -28.41 7.28
CA PRO A 233 -17.89 -29.40 8.11
C PRO A 233 -18.49 -28.86 9.42
N GLY A 234 -17.92 -27.78 9.96
CA GLY A 234 -18.31 -27.12 11.21
C GLY A 234 -18.52 -25.63 11.00
N ASP A 235 -17.87 -24.80 11.81
CA ASP A 235 -18.07 -23.35 11.77
C ASP A 235 -17.35 -22.68 10.59
N ASN A 236 -18.11 -21.99 9.73
CA ASN A 236 -17.58 -21.20 8.62
C ASN A 236 -17.01 -19.84 9.07
N GLY A 237 -16.12 -19.85 10.06
CA GLY A 237 -15.51 -18.65 10.64
C GLY A 237 -16.14 -18.26 11.98
N ARG A 238 -16.24 -16.96 12.25
CA ARG A 238 -16.92 -16.37 13.42
C ARG A 238 -18.04 -15.45 12.94
N GLU A 239 -18.93 -15.02 13.83
CA GLU A 239 -20.04 -14.12 13.49
C GLU A 239 -19.61 -12.88 12.69
N GLU A 240 -18.40 -12.37 12.94
CA GLU A 240 -17.86 -11.15 12.34
C GLU A 240 -17.10 -11.39 11.02
N GLU A 241 -16.62 -12.61 10.76
CA GLU A 241 -15.77 -12.90 9.59
C GLU A 241 -15.89 -14.38 9.18
N SER A 242 -16.36 -14.60 7.95
CA SER A 242 -16.49 -15.92 7.33
C SER A 242 -15.22 -16.37 6.61
N LEU A 243 -14.99 -17.69 6.54
CA LEU A 243 -13.85 -18.25 5.79
C LEU A 243 -14.10 -18.18 4.28
N TYR A 244 -15.30 -18.59 3.89
CA TYR A 244 -15.84 -18.50 2.54
C TYR A 244 -17.16 -17.73 2.60
N ALA A 245 -17.32 -16.72 1.75
CA ALA A 245 -18.55 -15.96 1.65
C ALA A 245 -19.74 -16.88 1.35
N GLN A 246 -20.86 -16.63 2.03
CA GLN A 246 -22.10 -17.37 1.90
C GLN A 246 -23.23 -16.36 1.71
N ASP A 247 -24.03 -16.53 0.66
CA ASP A 247 -25.16 -15.70 0.24
C ASP A 247 -24.84 -14.24 -0.14
N GLU A 248 -23.87 -13.61 0.52
CA GLU A 248 -23.50 -12.21 0.37
C GLU A 248 -21.98 -12.01 0.53
N VAL A 249 -21.47 -10.95 -0.11
CA VAL A 249 -20.13 -10.42 0.08
C VAL A 249 -20.23 -9.01 0.65
N ILE A 250 -19.41 -8.70 1.66
CA ILE A 250 -19.43 -7.45 2.44
C ILE A 250 -18.17 -6.59 2.27
N CYS A 251 -17.19 -7.06 1.49
CA CYS A 251 -16.07 -6.25 1.05
C CYS A 251 -15.43 -6.78 -0.23
N VAL A 252 -14.76 -5.90 -0.98
CA VAL A 252 -13.86 -6.33 -2.06
C VAL A 252 -12.68 -7.06 -1.43
N GLY A 253 -12.36 -8.24 -1.93
CA GLY A 253 -11.31 -9.08 -1.34
C GLY A 253 -11.80 -10.21 -0.45
N GLN A 254 -13.07 -10.22 -0.02
CA GLN A 254 -13.61 -11.35 0.74
C GLN A 254 -13.51 -12.64 -0.07
N ILE A 255 -12.99 -13.71 0.53
CA ILE A 255 -12.79 -14.98 -0.15
C ILE A 255 -14.16 -15.64 -0.38
N VAL A 256 -14.46 -16.00 -1.63
CA VAL A 256 -15.71 -16.67 -2.00
C VAL A 256 -15.51 -18.18 -2.14
N CYS A 257 -14.44 -18.58 -2.83
CA CYS A 257 -14.07 -19.98 -2.99
C CYS A 257 -12.57 -20.13 -3.18
N ALA A 258 -12.08 -21.36 -3.09
CA ALA A 258 -10.68 -21.70 -3.36
C ALA A 258 -10.58 -22.83 -4.40
N VAL A 259 -9.52 -22.83 -5.19
CA VAL A 259 -9.21 -23.86 -6.19
C VAL A 259 -7.95 -24.59 -5.75
N ALA A 260 -8.04 -25.91 -5.59
CA ALA A 260 -6.90 -26.78 -5.30
C ALA A 260 -6.43 -27.47 -6.59
N ALA A 261 -5.13 -27.38 -6.87
CA ALA A 261 -4.52 -28.02 -8.04
C ALA A 261 -3.12 -28.59 -7.74
N ASP A 262 -2.62 -29.44 -8.62
CA ASP A 262 -1.27 -30.04 -8.55
C ASP A 262 -0.12 -29.02 -8.60
N THR A 263 -0.36 -27.83 -9.15
CA THR A 263 0.58 -26.71 -9.19
C THR A 263 -0.14 -25.40 -8.90
N TYR A 264 0.58 -24.43 -8.31
CA TYR A 264 0.03 -23.10 -8.08
C TYR A 264 -0.40 -22.42 -9.38
N ALA A 265 0.35 -22.62 -10.47
CA ALA A 265 0.02 -22.05 -11.78
C ALA A 265 -1.33 -22.56 -12.31
N HIS A 266 -1.62 -23.86 -12.18
CA HIS A 266 -2.91 -24.43 -12.55
C HIS A 266 -4.04 -23.88 -11.67
N ALA A 267 -3.83 -23.81 -10.35
CA ALA A 267 -4.82 -23.23 -9.42
C ALA A 267 -5.15 -21.78 -9.81
N LYS A 268 -4.13 -20.92 -10.00
CA LYS A 268 -4.29 -19.49 -10.32
C LYS A 268 -4.88 -19.24 -11.72
N GLN A 269 -4.67 -20.13 -12.67
CA GLN A 269 -5.33 -20.02 -13.98
C GLN A 269 -6.80 -20.44 -13.90
N ALA A 270 -7.10 -21.47 -13.11
CA ALA A 270 -8.46 -21.97 -12.93
C ALA A 270 -9.35 -21.00 -12.13
N THR A 271 -8.80 -20.23 -11.17
CA THR A 271 -9.57 -19.18 -10.47
C THR A 271 -10.19 -18.16 -11.43
N LYS A 272 -9.53 -17.84 -12.55
CA LYS A 272 -10.05 -16.90 -13.58
C LYS A 272 -11.25 -17.44 -14.35
N LYS A 273 -11.53 -18.74 -14.24
CA LYS A 273 -12.62 -19.43 -14.94
C LYS A 273 -13.83 -19.65 -14.04
N VAL A 274 -13.73 -19.32 -12.75
CA VAL A 274 -14.88 -19.30 -11.85
C VAL A 274 -15.74 -18.09 -12.17
N LYS A 275 -17.03 -18.30 -12.43
CA LYS A 275 -17.99 -17.25 -12.78
C LYS A 275 -18.91 -17.01 -11.60
N ILE A 276 -18.90 -15.78 -11.10
CA ILE A 276 -19.76 -15.37 -9.99
C ILE A 276 -20.67 -14.25 -10.50
N VAL A 277 -21.98 -14.42 -10.25
CA VAL A 277 -22.99 -13.41 -10.56
C VAL A 277 -23.41 -12.74 -9.26
N TYR A 278 -23.35 -11.41 -9.26
CA TYR A 278 -23.66 -10.57 -8.11
C TYR A 278 -24.90 -9.70 -8.38
N GLU A 279 -25.66 -9.44 -7.32
CA GLU A 279 -26.65 -8.36 -7.25
C GLU A 279 -26.17 -7.35 -6.20
N ASP A 280 -25.84 -6.13 -6.62
CA ASP A 280 -25.32 -5.09 -5.71
C ASP A 280 -26.38 -4.73 -4.64
N VAL A 281 -25.93 -4.55 -3.39
CA VAL A 281 -26.80 -4.19 -2.26
C VAL A 281 -26.48 -2.79 -1.78
N GLU A 282 -27.51 -1.96 -1.63
CA GLU A 282 -27.40 -0.61 -1.07
C GLU A 282 -27.89 -0.59 0.40
N PRO A 283 -27.30 0.26 1.27
CA PRO A 283 -26.22 1.19 0.97
C PRO A 283 -24.84 0.52 0.91
N VAL A 284 -23.96 1.02 0.04
CA VAL A 284 -22.52 0.71 0.10
C VAL A 284 -21.82 1.71 1.04
N ILE A 285 -21.35 1.23 2.20
CA ILE A 285 -20.68 2.04 3.23
C ILE A 285 -19.16 1.84 3.12
N VAL A 286 -18.39 2.90 2.84
CA VAL A 286 -16.93 2.81 2.62
C VAL A 286 -16.16 3.77 3.51
N THR A 287 -16.65 5.00 3.68
CA THR A 287 -15.97 6.03 4.46
C THR A 287 -16.50 6.11 5.90
N VAL A 288 -15.73 6.68 6.82
CA VAL A 288 -16.20 6.98 8.18
C VAL A 288 -17.42 7.88 8.15
N GLN A 289 -17.46 8.81 7.19
CA GLN A 289 -18.59 9.72 7.01
C GLN A 289 -19.85 8.94 6.61
N ASP A 290 -19.74 7.94 5.73
CA ASP A 290 -20.87 7.07 5.39
C ASP A 290 -21.32 6.28 6.63
N ALA A 291 -20.38 5.68 7.37
CA ALA A 291 -20.70 4.90 8.57
C ALA A 291 -21.41 5.74 9.64
N LEU A 292 -20.98 7.00 9.82
CA LEU A 292 -21.65 7.97 10.70
C LEU A 292 -23.06 8.33 10.20
N GLN A 293 -23.24 8.49 8.89
CA GLN A 293 -24.53 8.82 8.30
C GLN A 293 -25.54 7.68 8.44
N TYR A 294 -25.09 6.43 8.32
CA TYR A 294 -25.93 5.23 8.39
C TYR A 294 -25.94 4.57 9.79
N GLU A 295 -25.32 5.19 10.79
CA GLU A 295 -25.20 4.66 12.16
C GLU A 295 -24.66 3.22 12.23
N SER A 296 -23.69 2.91 11.36
CA SER A 296 -23.09 1.58 11.24
C SER A 296 -21.80 1.49 12.09
N PHE A 297 -21.91 0.90 13.28
CA PHE A 297 -20.81 0.84 14.26
C PHE A 297 -20.54 -0.57 14.78
N ILE A 298 -19.28 -0.83 15.17
CA ILE A 298 -18.87 -2.06 15.83
C ILE A 298 -18.76 -1.82 17.35
N GLY A 299 -19.73 -2.36 18.09
CA GLY A 299 -19.79 -2.20 19.54
C GLY A 299 -20.20 -0.80 20.01
N PRO A 300 -20.29 -0.57 21.32
CA PRO A 300 -20.70 0.71 21.89
C PRO A 300 -19.56 1.74 21.92
N GLU A 301 -19.93 3.01 22.10
CA GLU A 301 -18.99 4.10 22.35
C GLU A 301 -18.13 3.84 23.61
N LYS A 302 -16.84 4.20 23.51
CA LYS A 302 -15.88 4.09 24.61
C LYS A 302 -15.39 5.48 24.99
N GLU A 303 -15.63 5.88 26.24
CA GLU A 303 -15.34 7.23 26.73
C GLU A 303 -14.34 7.20 27.90
N LEU A 304 -13.47 8.22 27.96
CA LEU A 304 -12.59 8.48 29.10
C LEU A 304 -12.61 9.99 29.41
N GLU A 305 -13.13 10.34 30.59
CA GLU A 305 -13.21 11.72 31.05
C GLU A 305 -12.30 11.96 32.26
N ARG A 306 -11.70 13.15 32.32
CA ARG A 306 -10.96 13.62 33.51
C ARG A 306 -11.10 15.13 33.71
N GLY A 307 -11.61 15.54 34.87
CA GLY A 307 -11.81 16.96 35.21
C GLY A 307 -13.22 17.43 34.86
N ASN A 308 -13.41 18.74 34.67
CA ASN A 308 -14.69 19.32 34.22
C ASN A 308 -14.43 20.23 33.02
N VAL A 309 -14.64 19.66 31.82
CA VAL A 309 -14.38 20.33 30.55
C VAL A 309 -15.30 21.54 30.34
N GLN A 310 -16.57 21.44 30.73
CA GLN A 310 -17.55 22.53 30.58
C GLN A 310 -17.14 23.80 31.33
N SER A 311 -16.62 23.64 32.56
CA SER A 311 -16.13 24.78 33.34
C SER A 311 -14.87 25.38 32.73
N ALA A 312 -13.98 24.55 32.17
CA ALA A 312 -12.78 25.02 31.49
C ALA A 312 -13.09 25.87 30.26
N PHE A 313 -14.13 25.55 29.48
CA PHE A 313 -14.57 26.33 28.32
C PHE A 313 -14.96 27.78 28.66
N GLN A 314 -15.35 28.06 29.91
CA GLN A 314 -15.75 29.41 30.33
C GLN A 314 -14.58 30.29 30.76
N CYS A 315 -13.39 29.72 30.98
CA CYS A 315 -12.26 30.40 31.63
C CYS A 315 -11.03 30.59 30.72
N VAL A 316 -11.23 30.51 29.40
CA VAL A 316 -10.18 30.48 28.37
C VAL A 316 -10.39 31.58 27.34
N ASP A 317 -9.30 32.04 26.73
CA ASP A 317 -9.34 33.20 25.82
C ASP A 317 -9.66 32.78 24.38
N GLN A 318 -9.26 31.56 23.99
CA GLN A 318 -9.44 31.04 22.65
C GLN A 318 -9.86 29.58 22.67
N VAL A 319 -10.73 29.26 21.71
CA VAL A 319 -11.18 27.90 21.40
C VAL A 319 -10.77 27.62 19.96
N LEU A 320 -10.09 26.51 19.75
CA LEU A 320 -9.74 26.02 18.43
C LEU A 320 -10.45 24.69 18.19
N GLU A 321 -11.21 24.62 17.11
CA GLU A 321 -11.85 23.40 16.62
C GLU A 321 -11.17 22.96 15.32
N GLY A 322 -11.07 21.65 15.12
CA GLY A 322 -10.52 21.11 13.90
C GLY A 322 -10.78 19.63 13.72
N GLU A 323 -10.44 19.17 12.53
CA GLU A 323 -10.56 17.78 12.10
C GLU A 323 -9.25 17.36 11.43
N VAL A 324 -8.84 16.12 11.67
CA VAL A 324 -7.67 15.52 11.04
C VAL A 324 -8.00 14.10 10.59
N HIS A 325 -7.51 13.74 9.41
CA HIS A 325 -7.61 12.40 8.87
C HIS A 325 -6.24 11.72 8.89
N PHE A 326 -6.20 10.50 9.42
CA PHE A 326 -5.05 9.61 9.30
C PHE A 326 -5.41 8.48 8.36
N GLY A 327 -4.62 8.30 7.30
CA GLY A 327 -4.77 7.18 6.39
C GLY A 327 -4.45 5.84 7.07
N GLY A 328 -4.93 4.75 6.48
CA GLY A 328 -4.55 3.40 6.87
C GLY A 328 -3.09 3.09 6.53
N GLN A 329 -2.64 1.90 6.94
CA GLN A 329 -1.28 1.44 6.66
C GLN A 329 -1.25 -0.07 6.46
N GLU A 330 -0.61 -0.51 5.38
CA GLU A 330 -0.36 -1.92 5.13
C GLU A 330 0.81 -2.43 5.98
N HIS A 331 0.72 -3.67 6.48
CA HIS A 331 1.78 -4.28 7.29
C HIS A 331 3.06 -4.50 6.48
N PHE A 332 2.88 -4.96 5.23
CA PHE A 332 3.94 -5.18 4.25
C PHE A 332 5.09 -6.05 4.80
N TYR A 333 4.77 -7.06 5.60
CA TYR A 333 5.72 -8.11 5.98
C TYR A 333 6.30 -8.78 4.73
N MET A 334 7.58 -9.14 4.75
CA MET A 334 8.27 -9.60 3.54
C MET A 334 7.85 -11.01 3.12
N GLU A 335 7.63 -11.91 4.09
CA GLU A 335 6.95 -13.20 3.85
C GLU A 335 5.44 -12.96 3.89
N THR A 336 4.71 -13.20 2.80
CA THR A 336 3.25 -13.09 2.76
C THR A 336 2.55 -14.13 3.66
N GLN A 337 1.23 -14.08 3.77
CA GLN A 337 0.46 -15.12 4.46
C GLN A 337 0.77 -16.49 3.84
N SER A 338 1.21 -17.41 4.70
CA SER A 338 1.76 -18.70 4.28
C SER A 338 1.30 -19.79 5.24
N VAL A 339 0.60 -20.79 4.70
CA VAL A 339 0.10 -21.94 5.44
C VAL A 339 0.43 -23.21 4.66
N ARG A 340 0.84 -24.25 5.38
CA ARG A 340 0.83 -25.63 4.88
C ARG A 340 0.12 -26.52 5.88
N VAL A 341 -0.90 -27.24 5.44
CA VAL A 341 -1.62 -28.21 6.25
C VAL A 341 -1.37 -29.61 5.72
N VAL A 342 -1.01 -30.53 6.60
CA VAL A 342 -0.64 -31.91 6.27
C VAL A 342 -1.53 -32.86 7.06
N PRO A 343 -2.39 -33.66 6.40
CA PRO A 343 -3.20 -34.65 7.09
C PRO A 343 -2.32 -35.80 7.60
N LYS A 344 -2.69 -36.37 8.74
CA LYS A 344 -2.15 -37.62 9.26
C LYS A 344 -3.00 -38.80 8.82
N ALA A 345 -2.41 -39.99 8.86
CA ALA A 345 -3.07 -41.22 8.44
C ALA A 345 -4.25 -41.63 9.33
N GLU A 346 -4.28 -41.18 10.59
CA GLU A 346 -5.23 -41.65 11.60
C GLU A 346 -5.96 -40.49 12.29
N ASP A 347 -7.12 -40.80 12.86
CA ASP A 347 -7.88 -39.95 13.78
C ASP A 347 -8.25 -38.54 13.29
N LYS A 348 -8.26 -38.33 11.97
CA LYS A 348 -8.44 -37.01 11.35
C LYS A 348 -7.41 -35.97 11.84
N ALA A 349 -6.26 -36.43 12.34
CA ALA A 349 -5.25 -35.54 12.88
C ALA A 349 -4.54 -34.76 11.75
N MET A 350 -4.06 -33.55 12.04
CA MET A 350 -3.37 -32.70 11.06
C MET A 350 -2.20 -31.95 11.71
N ASP A 351 -1.11 -31.80 10.96
CA ASP A 351 -0.08 -30.81 11.26
C ASP A 351 -0.33 -29.54 10.45
N VAL A 352 -0.30 -28.39 11.12
CA VAL A 352 -0.44 -27.07 10.50
C VAL A 352 0.87 -26.31 10.70
N TYR A 353 1.54 -26.00 9.60
CA TYR A 353 2.70 -25.12 9.59
C TYR A 353 2.24 -23.75 9.10
N VAL A 354 2.37 -22.73 9.93
CA VAL A 354 1.77 -21.42 9.64
C VAL A 354 2.72 -20.29 9.97
N SER A 355 2.75 -19.28 9.10
CA SER A 355 3.38 -18.00 9.41
C SER A 355 2.41 -17.16 10.25
N SER A 356 2.44 -17.34 11.58
CA SER A 356 1.52 -16.68 12.53
C SER A 356 2.24 -16.18 13.78
N GLN A 357 1.70 -15.13 14.40
CA GLN A 357 2.04 -14.68 15.76
C GLN A 357 1.31 -15.50 16.82
N ASP A 358 0.20 -16.15 16.46
CA ASP A 358 -0.64 -16.92 17.36
C ASP A 358 -0.96 -18.29 16.76
N ALA A 359 -0.25 -19.31 17.24
CA ALA A 359 -0.47 -20.70 16.85
C ALA A 359 -1.67 -21.33 17.55
N ALA A 360 -2.03 -20.84 18.75
CA ALA A 360 -3.13 -21.40 19.53
C ALA A 360 -4.47 -20.98 18.92
N PHE A 361 -4.57 -19.72 18.47
CA PHE A 361 -5.70 -19.23 17.71
C PHE A 361 -5.88 -20.00 16.39
N ALA A 362 -4.80 -20.24 15.64
CA ALA A 362 -4.87 -21.05 14.43
C ALA A 362 -5.35 -22.49 14.70
N GLN A 363 -4.88 -23.12 15.77
CA GLN A 363 -5.33 -24.45 16.20
C GLN A 363 -6.83 -24.45 16.51
N GLU A 364 -7.29 -23.45 17.27
CA GLU A 364 -8.71 -23.31 17.62
C GLU A 364 -9.58 -23.12 16.39
N MET A 365 -9.22 -22.20 15.49
CA MET A 365 -9.99 -21.96 14.27
C MET A 365 -10.09 -23.21 13.40
N VAL A 366 -8.98 -23.92 13.17
CA VAL A 366 -8.99 -25.17 12.40
C VAL A 366 -9.89 -26.23 13.06
N ALA A 367 -9.80 -26.39 14.39
CA ALA A 367 -10.58 -27.37 15.13
C ALA A 367 -12.09 -27.09 15.06
N CYS A 368 -12.51 -25.84 15.27
CA CYS A 368 -13.92 -25.43 15.19
C CYS A 368 -14.48 -25.61 13.78
N THR A 369 -13.74 -25.17 12.77
CA THR A 369 -14.16 -25.26 11.36
C THR A 369 -14.31 -26.69 10.87
N LEU A 370 -13.47 -27.62 11.34
CA LEU A 370 -13.58 -29.03 10.99
C LEU A 370 -14.51 -29.83 11.91
N GLY A 371 -15.02 -29.22 12.99
CA GLY A 371 -15.83 -29.91 13.99
C GLY A 371 -15.09 -31.04 14.72
N ILE A 372 -13.79 -30.88 14.97
CA ILE A 372 -12.95 -31.89 15.65
C ILE A 372 -12.24 -31.32 16.89
N PRO A 373 -11.85 -32.16 17.86
CA PRO A 373 -11.18 -31.67 19.07
C PRO A 373 -9.80 -31.08 18.78
N LYS A 374 -9.42 -30.01 19.50
CA LYS A 374 -8.11 -29.33 19.37
C LYS A 374 -6.91 -30.27 19.49
N ASN A 375 -7.02 -31.35 20.27
CA ASN A 375 -5.95 -32.34 20.43
C ASN A 375 -5.63 -33.15 19.16
N ARG A 376 -6.41 -33.00 18.08
CA ARG A 376 -6.14 -33.59 16.76
C ARG A 376 -5.32 -32.66 15.86
N ILE A 377 -5.16 -31.40 16.24
CA ILE A 377 -4.47 -30.38 15.43
C ILE A 377 -3.19 -29.96 16.13
N ASN A 378 -2.04 -30.14 15.47
CA ASN A 378 -0.76 -29.64 15.97
C ASN A 378 -0.30 -28.46 15.11
N CYS A 379 -0.20 -27.27 15.71
CA CYS A 379 0.27 -26.07 15.02
C CYS A 379 1.75 -25.80 15.31
N HIS A 380 2.54 -25.58 14.26
CA HIS A 380 3.99 -25.41 14.32
C HIS A 380 4.40 -24.07 13.70
N VAL A 381 5.13 -23.26 14.47
CA VAL A 381 5.70 -21.98 14.01
C VAL A 381 7.17 -21.93 14.39
N LYS A 382 8.07 -21.94 13.39
CA LYS A 382 9.52 -21.89 13.61
C LYS A 382 10.05 -20.45 13.61
N ARG A 383 9.58 -19.65 12.65
CA ARG A 383 9.93 -18.25 12.43
C ARG A 383 8.90 -17.63 11.47
N VAL A 384 8.85 -16.30 11.45
CA VAL A 384 7.93 -15.51 10.62
C VAL A 384 8.70 -14.35 9.99
N GLY A 385 8.57 -14.16 8.67
CA GLY A 385 9.26 -13.13 7.88
C GLY A 385 8.62 -11.75 7.99
N GLY A 386 8.42 -11.28 9.23
CA GLY A 386 7.67 -10.07 9.55
C GLY A 386 6.18 -10.35 9.79
N ALA A 387 5.56 -9.57 10.68
CA ALA A 387 4.16 -9.78 11.09
C ALA A 387 3.46 -8.46 11.42
N PHE A 388 3.97 -7.71 12.41
CA PHE A 388 3.52 -6.36 12.76
C PHE A 388 2.04 -6.23 13.15
N GLY A 389 1.43 -7.31 13.66
CA GLY A 389 0.00 -7.38 14.00
C GLY A 389 -0.84 -8.09 12.94
N GLY A 390 -0.46 -7.98 11.66
CA GLY A 390 -1.20 -8.56 10.52
C GLY A 390 -1.18 -10.09 10.45
N LYS A 391 -0.40 -10.75 11.32
CA LYS A 391 -0.36 -12.21 11.45
C LYS A 391 -0.83 -12.70 12.82
N ALA A 392 -1.65 -11.92 13.52
CA ALA A 392 -2.27 -12.37 14.78
C ALA A 392 -3.53 -13.20 14.53
N SER A 393 -4.52 -12.65 13.80
CA SER A 393 -5.82 -13.29 13.55
C SER A 393 -5.91 -13.94 12.16
N LYS A 394 -5.61 -13.19 11.09
CA LYS A 394 -5.80 -13.62 9.70
C LYS A 394 -5.18 -14.99 9.36
N PRO A 395 -3.95 -15.36 9.80
CA PRO A 395 -3.40 -16.67 9.50
C PRO A 395 -4.22 -17.83 10.07
N GLY A 396 -4.95 -17.62 11.18
CA GLY A 396 -5.81 -18.64 11.77
C GLY A 396 -7.03 -18.95 10.89
N LEU A 397 -7.65 -17.90 10.33
CA LEU A 397 -8.75 -18.05 9.36
C LEU A 397 -8.25 -18.72 8.08
N LEU A 398 -7.13 -18.25 7.53
CA LEU A 398 -6.54 -18.85 6.33
C LEU A 398 -6.12 -20.31 6.57
N ALA A 399 -5.64 -20.65 7.77
CA ALA A 399 -5.31 -22.03 8.11
C ALA A 399 -6.55 -22.92 8.20
N ALA A 400 -7.64 -22.44 8.79
CA ALA A 400 -8.91 -23.15 8.82
C ALA A 400 -9.47 -23.38 7.40
N MET A 401 -9.42 -22.37 6.55
CA MET A 401 -9.80 -22.46 5.13
C MET A 401 -9.00 -23.56 4.39
N VAL A 402 -7.68 -23.59 4.56
CA VAL A 402 -6.81 -24.62 3.97
C VAL A 402 -7.10 -26.00 4.55
N ALA A 403 -7.39 -26.09 5.85
CA ALA A 403 -7.72 -27.35 6.50
C ALA A 403 -9.03 -27.97 5.97
N VAL A 404 -10.02 -27.15 5.59
CA VAL A 404 -11.23 -27.62 4.88
C VAL A 404 -10.86 -28.26 3.54
N ALA A 405 -9.98 -27.61 2.77
CA ALA A 405 -9.52 -28.17 1.50
C ALA A 405 -8.73 -29.48 1.68
N VAL A 406 -7.90 -29.57 2.73
CA VAL A 406 -7.21 -30.83 3.10
C VAL A 406 -8.22 -31.90 3.50
N HIS A 407 -9.25 -31.54 4.27
CA HIS A 407 -10.29 -32.47 4.70
C HIS A 407 -11.06 -33.04 3.52
N LYS A 408 -11.38 -32.20 2.52
CA LYS A 408 -12.11 -32.59 1.31
C LYS A 408 -11.27 -33.46 0.38
N THR A 409 -10.02 -33.08 0.14
CA THR A 409 -9.15 -33.74 -0.86
C THR A 409 -8.36 -34.92 -0.30
N GLY A 410 -8.11 -34.96 1.01
CA GLY A 410 -7.23 -35.93 1.65
C GLY A 410 -5.73 -35.72 1.35
N CYS A 411 -5.36 -34.63 0.67
CA CYS A 411 -3.98 -34.33 0.29
C CYS A 411 -3.37 -33.23 1.19
N PRO A 412 -2.03 -33.21 1.38
CA PRO A 412 -1.37 -32.03 1.92
C PRO A 412 -1.62 -30.82 1.03
N ILE A 413 -1.86 -29.64 1.62
CA ILE A 413 -2.09 -28.41 0.85
C ILE A 413 -1.19 -27.29 1.33
N ARG A 414 -0.60 -26.61 0.35
CA ARG A 414 0.12 -25.34 0.52
C ARG A 414 -0.68 -24.17 0.01
N PHE A 415 -0.71 -23.11 0.80
CA PHE A 415 -1.37 -21.86 0.45
C PHE A 415 -0.48 -20.68 0.80
N ILE A 416 -0.01 -20.01 -0.24
CA ILE A 416 0.84 -18.82 -0.16
C ILE A 416 0.13 -17.71 -0.94
N LEU A 417 -0.16 -16.58 -0.28
CA LEU A 417 -0.74 -15.44 -0.97
C LEU A 417 0.31 -14.71 -1.80
N GLU A 418 -0.04 -14.36 -3.04
CA GLU A 418 0.68 -13.34 -3.80
C GLU A 418 0.50 -11.98 -3.13
N ARG A 419 1.47 -11.07 -3.29
CA ARG A 419 1.44 -9.76 -2.62
C ARG A 419 0.14 -8.98 -2.86
N GLY A 420 -0.40 -9.03 -4.08
CA GLY A 420 -1.64 -8.32 -4.42
C GLY A 420 -2.85 -8.86 -3.65
N ASP A 421 -2.98 -10.20 -3.58
CA ASP A 421 -4.05 -10.86 -2.85
C ASP A 421 -3.86 -10.66 -1.32
N ASP A 422 -2.62 -10.72 -0.83
CA ASP A 422 -2.28 -10.46 0.58
C ASP A 422 -2.76 -9.08 1.03
N MET A 423 -2.34 -8.02 0.32
CA MET A 423 -2.74 -6.64 0.62
C MET A 423 -4.24 -6.38 0.48
N LEU A 424 -4.94 -7.15 -0.36
CA LEU A 424 -6.38 -7.03 -0.55
C LEU A 424 -7.17 -7.72 0.57
N ILE A 425 -6.72 -8.91 1.00
CA ILE A 425 -7.47 -9.80 1.89
C ILE A 425 -7.22 -9.47 3.37
N THR A 426 -6.00 -9.12 3.75
CA THR A 426 -5.61 -9.15 5.17
C THR A 426 -5.91 -7.88 5.95
N GLY A 427 -6.25 -6.80 5.25
CA GLY A 427 -6.45 -5.49 5.84
C GLY A 427 -5.17 -4.90 6.45
N GLY A 428 -5.31 -3.81 7.20
CA GLY A 428 -4.19 -3.02 7.70
C GLY A 428 -4.48 -2.29 9.00
N ARG A 429 -3.70 -1.24 9.26
CA ARG A 429 -3.99 -0.28 10.33
C ARG A 429 -5.29 0.45 10.02
N HIS A 430 -6.14 0.58 11.02
CA HIS A 430 -7.38 1.35 10.98
C HIS A 430 -7.05 2.81 10.63
N PRO A 431 -7.60 3.37 9.54
CA PRO A 431 -7.62 4.81 9.36
C PRO A 431 -8.40 5.47 10.51
N LEU A 432 -8.14 6.74 10.78
CA LEU A 432 -8.72 7.45 11.92
C LEU A 432 -9.21 8.82 11.51
N LEU A 433 -10.43 9.16 11.94
CA LEU A 433 -10.96 10.52 11.92
C LEU A 433 -10.88 11.11 13.32
N GLY A 434 -10.02 12.11 13.51
CA GLY A 434 -9.88 12.84 14.77
C GLY A 434 -10.60 14.18 14.71
N LYS A 435 -11.63 14.36 15.54
CA LYS A 435 -12.27 15.66 15.77
C LYS A 435 -11.81 16.18 17.13
N TYR A 436 -11.34 17.43 17.17
CA TYR A 436 -10.80 18.00 18.39
C TYR A 436 -11.30 19.41 18.65
N LYS A 437 -11.41 19.71 19.94
CA LYS A 437 -11.65 21.04 20.48
C LYS A 437 -10.62 21.31 21.57
N THR A 438 -9.74 22.26 21.31
CA THR A 438 -8.64 22.63 22.21
C THR A 438 -8.84 24.01 22.78
N LEU A 439 -8.52 24.15 24.06
CA LEU A 439 -8.60 25.39 24.78
C LEU A 439 -7.22 26.00 24.97
N ALA A 440 -7.10 27.28 24.62
CA ALA A 440 -5.89 28.05 24.81
C ALA A 440 -6.17 29.29 25.67
N LYS A 441 -5.27 29.52 26.64
CA LYS A 441 -5.19 30.76 27.40
C LYS A 441 -3.96 31.53 26.94
N GLN A 442 -4.11 32.80 26.62
CA GLN A 442 -2.99 33.68 26.29
C GLN A 442 -2.22 33.98 27.58
N ASN A 443 -1.19 33.19 27.89
CA ASN A 443 -0.19 33.58 28.88
C ASN A 443 1.21 33.04 28.56
N THR A 444 2.20 33.92 28.70
CA THR A 444 3.55 33.86 28.11
C THR A 444 4.51 32.79 28.65
N ASN A 445 4.12 31.96 29.62
CA ASN A 445 5.06 31.03 30.26
C ASN A 445 4.60 29.56 30.38
N SER A 446 3.33 29.21 30.17
CA SER A 446 2.87 27.81 30.14
C SER A 446 1.45 27.71 29.57
N PRO A 447 1.23 27.23 28.33
CA PRO A 447 -0.12 26.96 27.86
C PRO A 447 -0.65 25.70 28.57
N GLY A 448 -1.63 25.87 29.45
CA GLY A 448 -2.45 24.76 29.90
C GLY A 448 -3.35 24.31 28.75
N LEU A 449 -3.05 23.16 28.15
CA LEU A 449 -3.85 22.59 27.06
C LEU A 449 -4.94 21.72 27.69
N LEU A 450 -6.19 22.16 27.64
CA LEU A 450 -7.35 21.29 27.81
C LEU A 450 -7.83 20.87 26.43
N THR A 451 -7.96 19.57 26.20
CA THR A 451 -8.34 18.99 24.91
C THR A 451 -9.52 18.06 25.13
N GLU A 452 -10.61 18.32 24.43
CA GLU A 452 -11.63 17.32 24.14
C GLU A 452 -11.32 16.78 22.74
N ALA A 453 -11.11 15.47 22.62
CA ALA A 453 -10.79 14.82 21.36
C ALA A 453 -11.60 13.54 21.25
N SER A 454 -12.30 13.38 20.13
CA SER A 454 -12.89 12.13 19.72
C SER A 454 -12.11 11.58 18.53
N ALA A 455 -11.86 10.27 18.57
CA ALA A 455 -11.21 9.55 17.48
C ALA A 455 -12.16 8.41 17.06
N LEU A 456 -12.54 8.42 15.79
CA LEU A 456 -13.35 7.39 15.19
C LEU A 456 -12.45 6.51 14.32
N PRO A 457 -12.12 5.29 14.75
CA PRO A 457 -11.48 4.30 13.88
C PRO A 457 -12.48 3.82 12.82
N VAL A 458 -11.99 3.62 11.59
CA VAL A 458 -12.76 2.97 10.51
C VAL A 458 -12.77 1.47 10.72
#